data_AF-A0A923ZKD1-F1
#
_entry.id   AF-A0A923ZKD1-F1
#
_cell.length_a   1.000
_cell.length_b   1.000
_cell.length_c   1.000
_cell.angle_alpha   90.00
_cell.angle_beta   90.00
_cell.angle_gamma   90.00
#
_symmetry.space_group_name_H-M   'P 1'
#
loop_
_entity.id
_entity.type
_entity.pdbx_description
1 polymer ?
#
loop_
_entity_poly.entity_id
_entity_poly.type
_entity_poly.pdbx_seq_one_letter_code
_entity_poly.pdbx_strand_id
1 'polypeptide(L)'
;MINTVDLENARRKIIGDDEIRVVRLNMLVDSGAYMTAINETIQSQLELPFIEKRKVQLADRRVVEYDVVGPVTIKFANRKTVCSAFVLPGEAYHCWVQYQWKKWMC
;
A
#
# COMPACT_ATOMS: atom_id res chain seq x y z
N MET A 1 6.69 -4.45 -6.05
CA MET A 1 5.92 -3.20 -5.96
C MET A 1 6.61 -2.12 -6.77
N ILE A 2 5.85 -1.23 -7.40
CA ILE A 2 6.34 -0.18 -8.29
C ILE A 2 5.59 1.12 -7.97
N ASN A 3 6.29 2.25 -7.93
CA ASN A 3 5.64 3.55 -7.83
C ASN A 3 4.87 3.83 -9.14
N THR A 4 3.55 4.03 -9.04
CA THR A 4 2.70 4.20 -10.24
C THR A 4 2.87 5.58 -10.86
N VAL A 5 3.20 6.59 -10.05
CA VAL A 5 3.46 7.95 -10.53
C VAL A 5 4.72 7.94 -11.39
N ASP A 6 5.78 7.24 -10.96
CA ASP A 6 7.01 7.10 -11.73
C ASP A 6 6.75 6.39 -13.07
N LEU A 7 5.94 5.32 -13.08
CA LEU A 7 5.54 4.64 -14.33
C LEU A 7 4.86 5.60 -15.32
N GLU A 8 3.98 6.47 -14.84
CA GLU A 8 3.29 7.44 -15.68
C GLU A 8 4.23 8.56 -16.14
N ASN A 9 5.13 9.02 -15.27
CA ASN A 9 6.13 10.03 -15.61
C ASN A 9 7.14 9.53 -16.65
N ALA A 10 7.60 8.28 -16.54
CA ALA A 10 8.47 7.64 -17.52
C ALA A 10 7.75 7.51 -18.87
N ARG A 11 6.48 7.09 -18.86
CA ARG A 11 5.65 7.04 -20.08
C ARG A 11 5.49 8.40 -20.76
N ARG A 12 5.45 9.48 -19.97
CA ARG A 12 5.39 10.87 -20.43
C ARG A 12 6.76 11.46 -20.77
N LYS A 13 7.85 10.69 -20.61
CA LYS A 13 9.24 11.13 -20.82
C LYS A 13 9.66 12.29 -19.91
N ILE A 14 9.08 12.35 -18.71
CA ILE A 14 9.47 13.32 -17.66
C ILE A 14 10.70 12.81 -16.89
N ILE A 15 10.78 11.49 -16.71
CA ILE A 15 11.91 10.77 -16.10
C ILE A 15 12.35 9.63 -17.04
N GLY A 16 13.56 9.09 -16.84
CA GLY A 16 14.05 7.88 -17.49
C GLY A 16 13.41 6.60 -16.93
N ASP A 17 13.43 5.52 -17.72
CA ASP A 17 12.94 4.21 -17.27
C ASP A 17 13.75 3.62 -16.10
N ASP A 18 15.02 4.03 -15.98
CA ASP A 18 15.95 3.69 -14.90
C ASP A 18 15.66 4.45 -13.59
N GLU A 19 14.88 5.52 -13.65
CA GLU A 19 14.46 6.31 -12.48
C GLU A 19 13.18 5.75 -11.83
N ILE A 20 12.56 4.72 -12.43
CA ILE A 20 11.34 4.12 -11.90
C ILE A 20 11.66 3.34 -10.62
N ARG A 21 11.11 3.78 -9.48
CA ARG A 21 11.32 3.09 -8.21
C ARG A 21 10.55 1.78 -8.15
N VAL A 22 11.30 0.70 -7.89
CA VAL A 22 10.80 -0.67 -7.82
C VAL A 22 11.39 -1.38 -6.61
N VAL A 23 10.54 -2.05 -5.83
CA VAL A 23 10.95 -2.95 -4.76
C VAL A 23 10.48 -4.35 -5.07
N ARG A 24 11.39 -5.33 -5.04
CA ARG A 24 11.07 -6.76 -5.16
C ARG A 24 11.11 -7.39 -3.77
N LEU A 25 9.99 -7.96 -3.34
CA LEU A 25 9.85 -8.54 -2.01
C LEU A 25 8.86 -9.71 -2.04
N ASN A 26 8.94 -10.56 -1.01
CA ASN A 26 7.95 -11.60 -0.76
C ASN A 26 6.79 -10.99 0.02
N MET A 27 5.57 -11.19 -0.46
CA MET A 27 4.35 -10.67 0.16
C MET A 27 3.42 -11.81 0.58
N LEU A 28 2.74 -11.63 1.71
CA LEU A 28 1.66 -12.51 2.11
C LEU A 28 0.37 -12.08 1.40
N VAL A 29 -0.31 -13.04 0.76
CA VAL A 29 -1.64 -12.82 0.18
C VAL A 29 -2.68 -13.15 1.24
N ASP A 30 -3.47 -12.16 1.61
CA ASP A 30 -4.48 -12.27 2.64
C ASP A 30 -5.85 -11.85 2.09
N SER A 31 -6.80 -12.79 2.06
CA SER A 31 -8.18 -12.53 1.62
C SER A 31 -9.02 -11.78 2.65
N GLY A 32 -8.58 -11.72 3.91
CA GLY A 32 -9.22 -10.95 4.98
C GLY A 32 -8.77 -9.49 5.05
N ALA A 33 -7.73 -9.11 4.32
CA ALA A 33 -7.24 -7.74 4.26
C ALA A 33 -8.04 -6.89 3.26
N TYR A 34 -8.55 -5.75 3.71
CA TYR A 34 -9.27 -4.82 2.84
C TYR A 34 -8.33 -4.00 1.94
N MET A 35 -7.11 -3.70 2.40
CA MET A 35 -6.15 -2.85 1.72
C MET A 35 -4.74 -3.41 1.89
N THR A 36 -3.87 -3.13 0.93
CA THR A 36 -2.44 -3.43 1.01
C THR A 36 -1.83 -2.75 2.25
N ALA A 37 -0.96 -3.46 2.96
CA ALA A 37 -0.16 -2.88 4.03
C ALA A 37 1.33 -2.99 3.68
N ILE A 38 2.07 -1.92 3.93
CA ILE A 38 3.51 -1.83 3.74
C ILE A 38 4.15 -1.23 4.99
N ASN A 39 5.44 -1.46 5.18
CA ASN A 39 6.17 -0.80 6.26
C ASN A 39 6.76 0.55 5.80
N GLU A 40 7.25 1.30 6.78
CA GLU A 40 7.91 2.60 6.58
C GLU A 40 9.11 2.51 5.62
N THR A 41 9.86 1.40 5.66
CA THR A 41 10.99 1.17 4.76
C THR A 41 10.56 1.08 3.30
N ILE A 42 9.52 0.31 2.99
CA ILE A 42 8.98 0.18 1.63
C ILE A 42 8.38 1.51 1.17
N GLN A 43 7.67 2.22 2.05
CA GLN A 43 7.13 3.55 1.73
C GLN A 43 8.26 4.52 1.37
N SER A 44 9.34 4.55 2.14
CA SER A 44 10.50 5.41 1.90
C SER A 44 11.24 5.04 0.61
N GLN A 45 11.44 3.74 0.34
CA GLN A 45 12.09 3.28 -0.89
C GLN A 45 11.30 3.62 -2.17
N LEU A 46 9.98 3.57 -2.11
CA LEU A 46 9.12 3.90 -3.23
C LEU A 46 8.73 5.39 -3.28
N GLU A 47 9.01 6.14 -2.21
CA GLU A 47 8.55 7.51 -1.93
C GLU A 47 7.08 7.72 -2.34
N LEU A 48 6.21 6.84 -1.86
CA LEU A 48 4.79 6.93 -2.19
C LEU A 48 4.20 8.19 -1.54
N PRO A 49 3.47 9.02 -2.30
CA PRO A 49 2.91 10.23 -1.74
C PRO A 49 1.79 9.91 -0.75
N PHE A 50 1.70 10.76 0.28
CA PHE A 50 0.64 10.70 1.27
C PHE A 50 -0.72 11.04 0.64
N ILE A 51 -1.75 10.28 1.00
CA ILE A 51 -3.13 10.49 0.55
C ILE A 51 -3.97 11.00 1.71
N GLU A 52 -4.08 10.22 2.79
CA GLU A 52 -4.93 10.54 3.93
C GLU A 52 -4.50 9.76 5.19
N LYS A 53 -5.03 10.17 6.35
CA LYS A 53 -4.97 9.36 7.57
C LYS A 53 -6.26 8.60 7.75
N ARG A 54 -6.17 7.31 8.11
CA ARG A 54 -7.34 6.48 8.40
C ARG A 54 -7.24 5.81 9.75
N LYS A 55 -8.34 5.89 10.50
CA LYS A 55 -8.54 5.14 11.73
C LYS A 55 -8.89 3.70 11.41
N VAL A 56 -8.15 2.76 11.98
CA VAL A 56 -8.37 1.33 11.86
C VAL A 56 -8.54 0.71 13.23
N GLN A 57 -9.40 -0.31 13.31
CA GLN A 57 -9.55 -1.09 14.52
C GLN A 57 -8.69 -2.34 14.40
N LEU A 58 -7.75 -2.49 15.33
CA LEU A 58 -6.90 -3.68 15.43
C LEU A 58 -7.67 -4.85 16.06
N ALA A 59 -7.11 -6.06 15.95
CA ALA A 59 -7.68 -7.27 16.55
C ALA A 59 -7.85 -7.17 18.08
N ASP A 60 -7.03 -6.37 18.76
CA ASP A 60 -7.12 -6.08 20.20
C ASP A 60 -8.15 -4.99 20.55
N ARG A 61 -8.97 -4.58 19.57
CA ARG A 61 -10.00 -3.53 19.63
C ARG A 61 -9.46 -2.11 19.79
N ARG A 62 -8.14 -1.89 19.80
CA ARG A 62 -7.59 -0.53 19.80
C ARG A 62 -7.88 0.14 18.46
N VAL A 63 -8.23 1.42 18.53
CA VAL A 63 -8.37 2.27 17.35
C VAL A 63 -7.06 3.03 17.21
N VAL A 64 -6.36 2.76 16.12
CA VAL A 64 -5.10 3.41 15.76
C VAL A 64 -5.28 4.13 14.44
N GLU A 65 -4.48 5.16 14.21
CA GLU A 65 -4.51 5.93 12.97
C GLU A 65 -3.22 5.67 12.19
N TYR A 66 -3.38 5.29 10.92
CA TYR A 66 -2.27 5.03 10.01
C TYR A 66 -2.36 5.90 8.77
N ASP A 67 -1.19 6.18 8.21
CA ASP A 67 -1.07 6.91 6.96
C ASP A 67 -1.40 5.99 5.79
N VAL A 68 -2.17 6.51 4.84
CA VAL A 68 -2.47 5.86 3.56
C VAL A 68 -1.65 6.55 2.48
N VAL A 69 -0.87 5.77 1.74
CA VAL A 69 0.01 6.23 0.67
C VAL A 69 -0.31 5.54 -0.65
N GLY A 70 0.05 6.17 -1.77
CA GLY A 70 -0.13 5.58 -3.10
C GLY A 70 -0.18 6.64 -4.20
N PRO A 71 -0.42 6.26 -5.46
CA PRO A 71 -0.77 4.92 -5.95
C PRO A 71 0.42 3.97 -6.11
N VAL A 72 0.29 2.72 -5.65
CA VAL A 72 1.28 1.64 -5.83
C VAL A 72 0.78 0.58 -6.82
N THR A 73 1.65 0.20 -7.75
CA THR A 73 1.41 -0.91 -8.69
C THR A 73 2.03 -2.19 -8.14
N ILE A 74 1.21 -3.22 -7.98
CA ILE A 74 1.63 -4.56 -7.58
C ILE A 74 1.58 -5.45 -8.81
N LYS A 75 2.67 -6.18 -9.07
CA LYS A 75 2.76 -7.20 -10.11
C LYS A 75 3.11 -8.53 -9.46
N PHE A 76 2.31 -9.56 -9.73
CA PHE A 76 2.56 -10.92 -9.27
C PHE A 76 2.25 -11.89 -10.41
N ALA A 77 3.27 -12.61 -10.87
CA ALA A 77 3.21 -13.43 -12.08
C ALA A 77 2.56 -12.64 -13.25
N ASN A 78 1.49 -13.17 -13.84
CA ASN A 78 0.77 -12.56 -14.96
C ASN A 78 -0.36 -11.62 -14.52
N ARG A 79 -0.37 -11.18 -13.25
CA ARG A 79 -1.41 -10.31 -12.69
C ARG A 79 -0.81 -8.98 -12.26
N LYS A 80 -1.60 -7.91 -12.44
CA LYS A 80 -1.26 -6.55 -12.02
C LYS A 80 -2.48 -5.90 -11.38
N THR A 81 -2.25 -5.11 -10.32
CA THR A 81 -3.26 -4.22 -9.73
C THR A 81 -2.62 -2.89 -9.32
N VAL A 82 -3.44 -1.84 -9.20
CA VAL A 82 -3.06 -0.53 -8.66
C VAL A 82 -3.92 -0.26 -7.45
N CYS A 83 -3.31 0.08 -6.33
CA CYS A 83 -4.01 0.30 -5.07
C CYS A 83 -3.28 1.35 -4.22
N SER A 84 -3.92 1.78 -3.14
CA SER A 84 -3.28 2.48 -2.03
C SER A 84 -2.83 1.48 -0.97
N ALA A 85 -1.93 1.89 -0.09
CA ALA A 85 -1.42 1.07 0.98
C ALA A 85 -1.39 1.81 2.32
N PHE A 86 -1.65 1.09 3.41
CA PHE A 86 -1.37 1.56 4.76
C PHE A 86 0.13 1.48 5.05
N VAL A 87 0.66 2.47 5.76
CA VAL A 87 2.01 2.46 6.31
C VAL A 87 1.93 2.02 7.77
N LEU A 88 2.49 0.84 8.05
CA LEU A 88 2.54 0.25 9.37
C LEU A 88 3.97 0.32 9.94
N PRO A 89 4.13 0.53 11.26
CA PRO A 89 5.44 0.53 11.88
C PRO A 89 6.04 -0.87 11.94
N GLY A 90 7.35 -0.96 11.70
CA GLY A 90 8.13 -2.20 11.85
C GLY A 90 7.82 -3.27 10.80
N GLU A 91 7.91 -4.53 11.20
CA GLU A 91 7.75 -5.65 10.30
C GLU A 91 6.28 -6.03 10.10
N ALA A 92 5.68 -5.40 9.09
CA ALA A 92 4.25 -5.41 8.79
C ALA A 92 3.71 -6.74 8.22
N TYR A 93 4.19 -7.89 8.69
CA TYR A 93 3.71 -9.21 8.25
C TYR A 93 2.38 -9.62 8.90
N HIS A 94 1.90 -8.90 9.92
CA HIS A 94 0.92 -9.44 10.87
C HIS A 94 -0.26 -8.52 11.26
N CYS A 95 -0.49 -7.42 10.54
CA CYS A 95 -1.59 -6.52 10.90
C CYS A 95 -2.76 -6.61 9.91
N TRP A 96 -3.77 -7.37 10.31
CA TRP A 96 -5.09 -7.41 9.70
C TRP A 96 -5.76 -6.03 9.83
N VAL A 97 -5.87 -5.27 8.74
CA VAL A 97 -6.77 -4.11 8.71
C VAL A 97 -8.16 -4.59 8.30
N GLN A 98 -8.91 -5.11 9.27
CA GLN A 98 -10.35 -5.33 9.11
C GLN A 98 -11.07 -4.01 9.33
N TYR A 99 -11.64 -3.42 8.26
CA TYR A 99 -12.64 -2.38 8.44
C TYR A 99 -13.98 -3.05 8.74
N GLN A 100 -14.61 -2.64 9.85
CA GLN A 100 -15.94 -3.05 10.29
C GLN A 100 -16.96 -2.88 9.14
N TRP A 101 -17.41 -4.00 8.57
CA TRP A 101 -18.58 -4.09 7.70
C TRP A 101 -19.88 -4.00 8.53
N LYS A 102 -20.08 -2.91 9.28
CA LYS A 102 -21.33 -2.62 10.00
C LYS A 102 -21.57 -1.12 10.13
N LYS A 103 -21.97 -0.45 9.04
CA LYS A 103 -22.86 0.73 9.09
C LYS A 103 -23.36 1.31 7.76
N TRP A 104 -23.39 0.59 6.64
CA TRP A 104 -24.04 1.10 5.40
C TRP A 104 -24.74 -0.01 4.60
N MET A 105 -25.60 -0.77 5.27
CA MET A 105 -26.69 -1.53 4.66
C MET A 105 -27.97 -1.17 5.42
N CYS A 106 -28.55 -0.03 5.04
CA CYS A 106 -29.98 0.29 5.10
C CYS A 106 -30.26 1.14 3.87
#